data_AF-A0A0A1PQK4-F1
#
_entry.id   AF-A0A0A1PQK4-F1
#
_cell.length_a   1.000
_cell.length_b   1.000
_cell.length_c   1.000
_cell.angle_alpha   90.00
_cell.angle_beta   90.00
_cell.angle_gamma   90.00
#
_symmetry.space_group_name_H-M   'P 1'
#
loop_
_entity.id
_entity.type
_entity.pdbx_description
1 polymer ?
#
loop_
_entity_poly.entity_id
_entity_poly.type
_entity_poly.pdbx_seq_one_letter_code
_entity_poly.pdbx_strand_id
1 'polypeptide(L)'
;MTLPLLALHAPRRPGLDEQLWREVFQGFVEATLPPIRDHLARGTRHHGMVANLLNARGIPCYGHARWTATDIRMVLSHGALMEAG
;
A
#
# COMPACT_ATOMS: atom_id res chain seq x y z
N MET A 1 -35.78 -5.63 -14.25
CA MET A 1 -35.15 -6.82 -13.66
C MET A 1 -33.80 -6.38 -13.11
N THR A 2 -33.68 -6.30 -11.78
CA THR A 2 -32.47 -5.86 -11.08
C THR A 2 -31.89 -7.07 -10.37
N LEU A 3 -30.67 -7.47 -10.72
CA LEU A 3 -29.94 -8.52 -10.02
C LEU A 3 -29.55 -8.02 -8.61
N PRO A 4 -29.69 -8.83 -7.55
CA PRO A 4 -29.16 -8.48 -6.24
C PRO A 4 -27.63 -8.66 -6.27
N LEU A 5 -26.91 -7.63 -5.84
CA LEU A 5 -25.48 -7.70 -5.51
C LEU A 5 -25.32 -8.67 -4.33
N LEU A 6 -25.02 -9.92 -4.64
CA LEU A 6 -24.62 -10.92 -3.67
C LEU A 6 -23.37 -10.41 -2.94
N ALA A 7 -23.53 -10.31 -1.63
CA ALA A 7 -22.52 -10.00 -0.65
C ALA A 7 -21.20 -10.75 -0.93
N LEU A 8 -20.18 -10.01 -1.36
CA LEU A 8 -18.77 -10.39 -1.20
C LEU A 8 -18.36 -10.20 0.28
N HIS A 9 -19.10 -10.82 1.19
CA HIS A 9 -18.69 -11.05 2.57
C HIS A 9 -18.49 -12.56 2.70
N ALA A 10 -17.38 -13.04 2.14
CA ALA A 10 -16.81 -14.28 2.64
C ALA A 10 -16.64 -14.11 4.16
N PRO A 11 -17.05 -15.07 4.99
CA PRO A 11 -16.87 -14.96 6.44
C PRO A 11 -15.36 -14.90 6.71
N ARG A 12 -14.88 -13.75 7.20
CA ARG A 12 -13.52 -13.59 7.74
C ARG A 12 -13.33 -14.70 8.78
N ARG A 13 -12.37 -15.60 8.57
CA ARG A 13 -11.96 -16.54 9.62
C ARG A 13 -11.01 -15.77 10.53
N PRO A 14 -11.39 -15.44 11.77
CA PRO A 14 -10.54 -14.64 12.65
C PRO A 14 -9.25 -15.41 12.92
N GLY A 15 -8.09 -14.79 12.68
CA GLY A 15 -6.76 -15.33 12.99
C GLY A 15 -5.91 -15.74 11.78
N LEU A 16 -6.42 -16.59 10.89
CA LEU A 16 -5.65 -17.09 9.73
C LEU A 16 -5.56 -16.04 8.61
N ASP A 17 -6.63 -15.27 8.43
CA ASP A 17 -6.67 -14.16 7.48
C ASP A 17 -5.75 -13.03 7.93
N GLU A 18 -5.60 -12.76 9.23
CA GLU A 18 -4.86 -11.60 9.74
C GLU A 18 -3.34 -11.75 9.63
N GLN A 19 -2.81 -12.96 9.88
CA GLN A 19 -1.38 -13.21 9.71
C GLN A 19 -0.98 -13.16 8.23
N LEU A 20 -1.74 -13.83 7.36
CA LEU A 20 -1.53 -13.75 5.92
C LEU A 20 -1.63 -12.28 5.43
N TRP A 21 -2.60 -11.53 5.93
CA TRP A 21 -2.76 -10.13 5.54
C TRP A 21 -1.55 -9.29 5.96
N ARG A 22 -1.03 -9.50 7.18
CA ARG A 22 0.20 -8.85 7.66
C ARG A 22 1.40 -9.21 6.80
N GLU A 23 1.59 -10.47 6.45
CA GLU A 23 2.69 -10.93 5.59
C GLU A 23 2.61 -10.32 4.19
N VAL A 24 1.43 -10.33 3.56
CA VAL A 24 1.22 -9.72 2.24
C VAL A 24 1.46 -8.21 2.30
N PHE A 25 0.98 -7.54 3.34
CA PHE A 25 1.19 -6.11 3.53
C PHE A 25 2.66 -5.77 3.79
N GLN A 26 3.37 -6.57 4.57
CA GLN A 26 4.81 -6.41 4.80
C GLN A 26 5.59 -6.54 3.50
N GLY A 27 5.33 -7.59 2.70
CA GLY A 27 5.97 -7.75 1.39
C GLY A 27 5.68 -6.59 0.43
N PHE A 28 4.47 -6.00 0.50
CA PHE A 28 4.15 -4.78 -0.22
C PHE A 28 5.00 -3.58 0.25
N VAL A 29 5.15 -3.37 1.56
CA VAL A 29 6.00 -2.29 2.11
C VAL A 29 7.45 -2.48 1.68
N GLU A 30 8.01 -3.68 1.82
CA GLU A 30 9.39 -4.00 1.42
C GLU A 30 9.63 -3.73 -0.06
N ALA A 31 8.71 -4.13 -0.93
CA ALA A 31 8.83 -3.92 -2.37
C ALA A 31 8.71 -2.45 -2.79
N THR A 32 7.92 -1.64 -2.07
CA THR A 32 7.59 -0.26 -2.49
C THR A 32 8.43 0.81 -1.79
N LEU A 33 9.03 0.49 -0.64
CA LEU A 33 9.83 1.43 0.14
C LEU A 33 11.08 1.93 -0.61
N PRO A 34 11.89 1.09 -1.29
CA PRO A 34 13.07 1.56 -2.02
C PRO A 34 12.76 2.61 -3.11
N PRO A 35 11.83 2.39 -4.06
CA PRO A 35 11.55 3.40 -5.08
C PRO A 35 10.94 4.68 -4.50
N ILE A 36 10.19 4.62 -3.40
CA ILE A 36 9.69 5.81 -2.70
C ILE A 36 10.86 6.61 -2.12
N ARG A 37 11.75 5.96 -1.36
CA ARG A 37 12.93 6.60 -0.75
C ARG A 37 13.84 7.24 -1.81
N ASP A 38 14.06 6.55 -2.92
CA ASP A 38 14.87 7.01 -4.04
C ASP A 38 14.32 8.30 -4.69
N HIS A 39 12.99 8.42 -4.85
CA HIS A 39 12.39 9.67 -5.33
C HIS A 39 12.46 10.83 -4.33
N LEU A 40 12.34 10.54 -3.03
CA LEU A 40 12.50 11.55 -1.98
C LEU A 40 13.96 12.04 -1.89
N ALA A 41 14.92 11.14 -1.99
CA ALA A 41 16.35 11.45 -1.98
C ALA A 41 16.76 12.35 -3.16
N ARG A 42 16.11 12.18 -4.32
CA ARG A 42 16.28 13.08 -5.49
C ARG A 42 15.62 14.45 -5.36
N GLY A 43 15.08 14.79 -4.18
CA GLY A 43 14.56 16.12 -3.88
C GLY A 43 13.06 16.30 -4.09
N THR A 44 12.30 15.21 -4.30
CA THR A 44 10.83 15.31 -4.34
C THR A 44 10.29 15.60 -2.95
N ARG A 45 9.89 16.86 -2.69
CA ARG A 45 9.46 17.30 -1.34
C ARG A 45 8.00 16.98 -1.00
N HIS A 46 7.21 16.54 -1.98
CA HIS A 46 5.79 16.31 -1.80
C HIS A 46 5.41 14.85 -2.07
N HIS A 47 4.86 14.18 -1.05
CA HIS A 47 4.39 12.79 -1.18
C HIS A 47 3.34 12.61 -2.28
N GLY A 48 2.52 13.63 -2.57
CA GLY A 48 1.58 13.60 -3.68
C GLY A 48 2.26 13.47 -5.05
N MET A 49 3.46 14.02 -5.23
CA MET A 49 4.23 13.84 -6.46
C MET A 49 4.73 12.42 -6.60
N VAL A 50 5.20 11.81 -5.51
CA VAL A 50 5.60 10.39 -5.51
C VAL A 50 4.39 9.51 -5.86
N ALA A 51 3.23 9.74 -5.24
CA ALA A 51 2.00 9.03 -5.58
C ALA A 51 1.62 9.17 -7.07
N ASN A 52 1.70 10.38 -7.62
CA ASN A 52 1.45 10.61 -9.05
C ASN A 52 2.44 9.86 -9.94
N LEU A 53 3.72 9.80 -9.58
CA LEU A 53 4.74 9.05 -10.31
C LEU A 53 4.47 7.54 -10.29
N LEU A 54 4.09 6.98 -9.14
CA LEU A 54 3.74 5.56 -9.03
C LEU A 54 2.50 5.23 -9.87
N ASN A 55 1.48 6.08 -9.78
CA ASN A 55 0.25 5.96 -10.58
C ASN A 55 0.52 6.07 -12.08
N ALA A 56 1.37 7.00 -12.52
CA ALA A 56 1.72 7.19 -13.93
C ALA A 56 2.50 5.99 -14.49
N ARG A 57 3.22 5.24 -13.64
CA ARG A 57 3.92 4.00 -13.98
C ARG A 57 3.04 2.76 -13.88
N GLY A 58 1.77 2.89 -13.49
CA GLY A 58 0.85 1.77 -13.34
C GLY A 58 1.20 0.84 -12.17
N ILE A 59 1.95 1.31 -11.17
CA ILE A 59 2.31 0.51 -10.00
C ILE A 59 1.06 0.31 -9.14
N PRO A 60 0.62 -0.94 -8.87
CA PRO A 60 -0.56 -1.19 -8.05
C PRO A 60 -0.39 -0.63 -6.63
N CYS A 61 -1.48 -0.11 -6.05
CA CYS A 61 -1.53 0.30 -4.65
C CYS A 61 -2.21 -0.78 -3.83
N TYR A 62 -1.70 -1.03 -2.63
CA TYR A 62 -2.31 -2.00 -1.72
C TYR A 62 -3.69 -1.50 -1.27
N GLY A 63 -4.73 -2.31 -1.49
CA GLY A 63 -6.11 -2.04 -1.04
C GLY A 63 -6.82 -0.86 -1.73
N HIS A 64 -6.13 -0.07 -2.55
CA HIS A 64 -6.65 1.13 -3.21
C HIS A 64 -6.45 1.06 -4.72
N ALA A 65 -7.35 1.68 -5.48
CA ALA A 65 -7.24 1.74 -6.94
C ALA A 65 -6.09 2.63 -7.44
N ARG A 66 -5.64 3.59 -6.63
CA ARG A 66 -4.57 4.54 -6.94
C ARG A 66 -3.83 4.92 -5.65
N TRP A 67 -2.55 5.26 -5.81
CA TRP A 67 -1.73 5.82 -4.75
C TRP A 67 -2.18 7.23 -4.39
N THR A 68 -2.16 7.54 -3.09
CA THR A 68 -2.35 8.87 -2.51
C THR A 68 -1.14 9.29 -1.69
N ALA A 69 -1.04 10.57 -1.33
CA ALA A 69 0.00 11.06 -0.42
C ALA A 69 -0.05 10.37 0.97
N THR A 70 -1.24 9.94 1.40
CA THR A 70 -1.43 9.21 2.66
C THR A 70 -0.82 7.81 2.57
N ASP A 71 -0.98 7.12 1.45
CA ASP A 71 -0.38 5.79 1.23
C ASP A 71 1.14 5.86 1.25
N ILE A 72 1.73 6.90 0.66
CA ILE A 72 3.18 7.13 0.73
C ILE A 72 3.66 7.31 2.17
N ARG A 73 2.95 8.10 2.99
CA ARG A 73 3.28 8.26 4.41
C ARG A 73 3.16 6.95 5.15
N MET A 74 2.11 6.18 4.88
CA MET A 74 1.88 4.88 5.49
C MET A 74 3.03 3.91 5.20
N VAL A 75 3.49 3.82 3.95
CA VAL A 75 4.62 2.94 3.59
C VAL A 75 5.90 3.39 4.29
N LEU A 76 6.18 4.70 4.34
CA LEU A 76 7.36 5.23 5.03
C LEU A 76 7.32 4.97 6.54
N SER A 77 6.17 5.14 7.18
CA SER A 77 5.99 4.86 8.62
C SER A 77 6.18 3.38 8.94
N HIS A 78 5.58 2.47 8.17
CA HIS A 78 5.76 1.03 8.38
C HIS A 78 7.19 0.59 8.07
N GLY A 79 7.79 1.09 6.99
CA GLY A 79 9.19 0.85 6.68
C GLY A 79 10.13 1.30 7.80
N ALA A 80 9.86 2.43 8.45
CA ALA A 80 10.66 2.86 9.60
C ALA A 80 10.49 1.94 10.83
N LEU A 81 9.29 1.41 11.07
CA LEU A 81 9.04 0.47 12.17
C LEU A 81 9.73 -0.88 11.93
N MET A 82 9.79 -1.35 10.68
CA MET A 82 10.43 -2.62 10.33
C MET A 82 11.95 -2.61 10.51
N GLU A 83 12.59 -1.45 10.33
CA GLU A 83 14.05 -1.28 10.51
C GLU A 83 14.43 -1.08 11.98
N ALA A 84 13.45 -0.81 12.84
CA ALA A 84 13.65 -0.52 14.26
C ALA A 84 13.51 -1.76 15.17
N GLY A 85 13.10 -2.91 14.63
CA GLY A 85 12.96 -4.19 15.32
C GLY A 85 13.96 -5.21 14.82
#